data_AF-A0A4R1RZY4-F1
#
_entry.id   AF-A0A4R1RZY4-F1
#
_cell.length_a   1.000
_cell.length_b   1.000
_cell.length_c   1.000
_cell.angle_alpha   90.00
_cell.angle_beta   90.00
_cell.angle_gamma   90.00
#
_symmetry.space_group_name_H-M   'P 1'
#
loop_
_entity.id
_entity.type
_entity.pdbx_description
1 polymer ?
#
loop_
_entity_poly.entity_id
_entity_poly.type
_entity_poly.pdbx_seq_one_letter_code
_entity_poly.pdbx_strand_id
1 'polypeptide(L)' 'MLNPAQIQECIDSCTQSAHDLRTTANTLLCAMERQTASLGAARVEMCINACVEAKTILTKG' A
#
# COMPACT_ATOMS: atom_id res chain seq x y z
N MET A 1 19.02 11.06 1.42
CA MET A 1 18.83 9.65 1.01
C MET A 1 17.82 9.06 1.97
N LEU A 2 16.69 8.51 1.50
CA LEU A 2 15.86 7.71 2.38
C LEU A 2 16.67 6.49 2.80
N ASN A 3 16.86 6.28 4.10
CA ASN A 3 17.53 5.09 4.57
C ASN A 3 16.56 3.89 4.53
N PRO A 4 17.06 2.63 4.53
CA PRO A 4 16.19 1.45 4.48
C PRO A 4 15.13 1.36 5.58
N ALA A 5 15.31 2.03 6.73
CA ALA A 5 14.33 2.08 7.80
C ALA A 5 13.13 2.98 7.45
N GLN A 6 13.38 4.17 6.89
CA GLN A 6 12.31 5.07 6.44
C GLN A 6 11.46 4.44 5.32
N ILE A 7 12.08 3.63 4.45
CA ILE A 7 11.33 2.89 3.42
C ILE A 7 10.48 1.79 4.05
N GLN A 8 10.96 1.13 5.11
CA GLN A 8 10.16 0.15 5.85
C GLN A 8 8.95 0.81 6.52
N GLU A 9 9.14 1.95 7.18
CA GLU A 9 8.02 2.70 7.79
C GLU A 9 6.96 3.10 6.74
N CYS A 10 7.40 3.50 5.54
CA CYS A 10 6.50 3.78 4.44
C CYS A 10 5.73 2.53 3.99
N ILE A 11 6.41 1.38 3.86
CA ILE A 11 5.79 0.10 3.50
C ILE A 11 4.73 -0.28 4.55
N ASP A 12 5.05 -0.16 5.83
CA ASP A 12 4.14 -0.54 6.91
C ASP A 12 2.89 0.36 6.94
N SER A 13 3.07 1.67 6.81
CA SER A 13 1.96 2.64 6.73
C SER A 13 1.06 2.43 5.50
N CYS A 14 1.67 2.18 4.33
CA CYS A 14 0.91 1.87 3.13
C CYS A 14 0.17 0.53 3.25
N THR A 15 0.78 -0.47 3.90
CA THR A 15 0.14 -1.78 4.14
C THR A 15 -1.11 -1.61 4.99
N GLN A 16 -1.03 -0.82 6.07
CA GLN A 16 -2.19 -0.51 6.90
C GLN A 16 -3.27 0.23 6.10
N SER A 17 -2.87 1.24 5.31
CA SER A 17 -3.82 2.01 4.49
C SER A 17 -4.54 1.16 3.44
N ALA A 18 -3.83 0.22 2.79
CA ALA A 18 -4.42 -0.73 1.85
C ALA A 18 -5.41 -1.67 2.55
N HIS A 19 -5.08 -2.13 3.77
CA HIS A 19 -5.97 -2.92 4.59
C HIS A 19 -7.25 -2.14 4.96
N ASP A 20 -7.12 -0.89 5.41
CA ASP A 20 -8.24 -0.05 5.79
C ASP A 20 -9.17 0.22 4.59
N LEU A 21 -8.61 0.43 3.40
CA LEU A 21 -9.37 0.58 2.16
C LEU A 21 -10.14 -0.69 1.80
N ARG A 22 -9.53 -1.88 1.94
CA ARG A 22 -10.23 -3.15 1.73
C ARG A 22 -11.36 -3.35 2.73
N THR A 23 -11.10 -3.10 4.01
CA THR A 23 -12.10 -3.21 5.06
C THR A 23 -13.25 -2.25 4.80
N THR A 24 -12.96 -1.01 4.41
CA THR A 24 -13.97 -0.02 4.00
C THR A 24 -14.76 -0.47 2.78
N ALA A 25 -14.09 -1.01 1.75
CA ALA A 25 -14.78 -1.54 0.58
C ALA A 25 -15.85 -2.59 0.95
N ASN A 26 -15.55 -3.45 1.92
CA ASN A 26 -16.48 -4.48 2.38
C ASN A 26 -17.69 -3.93 3.16
N THR A 27 -17.59 -2.72 3.74
CA THR A 27 -18.71 -2.09 4.47
C THR A 27 -19.58 -1.21 3.58
N LEU A 28 -19.08 -0.80 2.41
CA LEU A 28 -19.82 0.05 1.48
C LEU A 28 -20.97 -0.70 0.80
N LEU A 29 -22.17 -0.12 0.87
CA LEU A 29 -23.38 -0.67 0.24
C LEU A 29 -23.46 -0.34 -1.25
N CYS A 30 -22.93 0.81 -1.67
CA CYS A 30 -22.90 1.21 -3.08
C CYS A 30 -21.82 0.43 -3.83
N ALA A 31 -22.20 -0.25 -4.91
CA ALA A 31 -21.29 -1.06 -5.71
C ALA A 31 -20.14 -0.23 -6.33
N MET A 32 -20.43 1.00 -6.77
CA MET A 32 -19.41 1.88 -7.37
C MET A 32 -18.37 2.35 -6.33
N GLU A 33 -18.81 2.71 -5.13
CA GLU A 33 -17.90 3.12 -4.05
C GLU A 33 -17.04 1.95 -3.59
N ARG A 34 -17.65 0.76 -3.43
CA ARG A 34 -16.93 -0.49 -3.13
C ARG A 34 -15.86 -0.79 -4.16
N GLN A 35 -16.18 -0.68 -5.44
CA GLN A 35 -15.23 -0.91 -6.53
C GLN A 35 -14.09 0.11 -6.48
N THR A 36 -14.42 1.39 -6.25
CA THR A 36 -13.43 2.48 -6.16
C THR A 36 -12.47 2.26 -4.99
N ALA A 37 -12.99 1.92 -3.80
CA ALA A 37 -12.18 1.62 -2.63
C ALA A 37 -11.28 0.38 -2.84
N SER A 38 -11.79 -0.66 -3.50
CA SER A 38 -11.03 -1.86 -3.85
C SER A 38 -9.90 -1.57 -4.84
N LEU A 39 -10.16 -0.75 -5.86
CA LEU A 39 -9.14 -0.31 -6.81
C LEU A 39 -8.08 0.58 -6.14
N GLY A 40 -8.50 1.44 -5.20
CA GLY A 40 -7.60 2.24 -4.36
C GLY A 40 -6.65 1.35 -3.57
N ALA A 41 -7.17 0.34 -2.86
CA ALA A 41 -6.35 -0.62 -2.12
C ALA A 41 -5.33 -1.34 -3.01
N ALA A 42 -5.79 -1.85 -4.16
CA ALA A 42 -4.91 -2.52 -5.13
C ALA A 42 -3.79 -1.60 -5.65
N ARG A 43 -4.08 -0.31 -5.84
CA ARG A 43 -3.05 0.66 -6.25
C ARG A 43 -2.02 0.91 -5.15
N VAL A 44 -2.44 1.01 -3.89
CA VAL A 44 -1.51 1.15 -2.76
C VAL A 44 -0.60 -0.07 -2.65
N GLU A 45 -1.11 -1.28 -2.87
CA GLU A 45 -0.30 -2.51 -2.90
C GLU A 45 0.75 -2.53 -4.01
N MET A 46 0.41 -2.04 -5.19
CA MET A 46 1.40 -1.89 -6.26
C MET A 46 2.52 -0.92 -5.85
N CYS A 47 2.19 0.18 -5.16
CA CYS A 47 3.19 1.10 -4.62
C CYS A 47 4.07 0.44 -3.55
N ILE A 48 3.50 -0.40 -2.68
CA ILE A 48 4.26 -1.17 -1.67
C ILE A 48 5.30 -2.05 -2.35
N ASN A 49 4.92 -2.78 -3.41
CA ASN A 49 5.85 -3.64 -4.15
C ASN A 49 7.04 -2.85 -4.71
N ALA A 50 6.79 -1.67 -5.30
CA ALA A 50 7.86 -0.78 -5.77
C ALA A 50 8.77 -0.30 -4.62
N CYS A 51 8.21 0.00 -3.44
CA CYS A 51 9.00 0.35 -2.26
C CYS A 51 9.86 -0.81 -1.74
N VAL A 52 9.34 -2.04 -1.78
CA VAL A 52 10.08 -3.26 -1.41
C VAL A 52 11.26 -3.49 -2.36
N GLU A 53 11.04 -3.32 -3.66
CA GLU A 53 12.11 -3.40 -4.67
C GLU A 53 13.18 -2.33 -4.43
N ALA A 54 12.76 -1.07 -4.23
CA ALA A 54 13.67 0.03 -3.95
C ALA A 54 14.49 -0.20 -2.67
N LYS A 55 13.85 -0.69 -1.59
CA LYS A 55 14.54 -1.06 -0.35
C LYS A 55 15.57 -2.17 -0.58
N THR A 56 15.21 -3.18 -1.37
CA THR A 56 16.09 -4.32 -1.68
C THR A 56 17.35 -3.88 -2.45
N ILE A 57 17.22 -2.92 -3.37
CA ILE A 57 18.36 -2.34 -4.08
C ILE A 57 19.27 -1.60 -3.09
N LEU A 58 18.71 -0.80 -2.19
CA LEU A 58 19.47 0.00 -1.24
C LEU A 58 20.16 -0.81 -0.12
N THR A 59 19.70 -2.02 0.17
CA THR A 59 20.33 -2.89 1.18
C THR A 59 21.35 -3.87 0.60
N LYS A 60 21.36 -4.06 -0.72
CA LYS A 60 22.31 -4.95 -1.42
C LYS A 60 23.38 -4.19 -2.22
N GLY A 61 23.19 -2.89 -2.45
CA GLY A 61 24.13 -2.00 -3.12
C GLY A 61 25.22 -1.45 -2.21
#